data_AF-A0A6F8ZV78-F1
#
_entry.id   AF-A0A6F8ZV78-F1
#
_cell.length_a   1.000
_cell.length_b   1.000
_cell.length_c   1.000
_cell.angle_alpha   90.00
_cell.angle_beta   90.00
_cell.angle_gamma   90.00
#
_symmetry.space_group_name_H-M   'P 1'
#
loop_
_entity.id
_entity.type
_entity.pdbx_description
1 polymer ?
#
loop_
_entity_poly.entity_id
_entity_poly.type
_entity_poly.pdbx_seq_one_letter_code
_entity_poly.pdbx_strand_id
1 'polypeptide(L)'
;MTEEERLLYMQQRAQAEDEMAKRKEDMLTQFLKDKLQKEERNSAVNLHKLTQQWRAVLRQTRAAELRSDIAVLSQTFERVLDRKDSVIKCLVCDLSEAEQQSAQALRSHLQCVDCLLALQKGRLASLEQQWNSSLEGLSYEFNSEREQILSQHQQECAYLEDVTFAMEQFYMEVDVEARQDYQSTRDDIKNRNIEEKHALRIQLEGTVEGLWRQFQQALRSYNEATEDRHVAFESLRTRDQRSAQEIDTQMRRLQKMQDSISALRSRLNSSQRESEGAARGLRVAREEVTLQARQLKTQLSCARAAERNQLTNLTVRSNAAAKKLQGIITKGERLLRLAEMCRKLETEHEKVLPFYTSSLTAEEESQERANAMEPPSEELAQAMLDYSVLERFWQRYNKVLLERLCLEQERGALTRENQQLRVLLRQYLDGISVSDEILRHRNPLLMVSRPTLAVQPTADAQRKRHTVIEAAHIVQRTL
;
A
#
# COMPACT_ATOMS: atom_id res chain seq x y z
N MET A 1 -66.20 38.55 -157.88
CA MET A 1 -65.60 38.35 -156.56
C MET A 1 -64.12 38.73 -156.65
N THR A 2 -63.78 39.93 -156.19
CA THR A 2 -62.45 40.58 -156.27
C THR A 2 -61.62 40.27 -155.01
N GLU A 3 -60.29 40.38 -155.12
CA GLU A 3 -59.29 39.84 -154.18
C GLU A 3 -59.34 40.40 -152.74
N GLU A 4 -60.03 41.52 -152.53
CA GLU A 4 -60.17 42.20 -151.23
C GLU A 4 -61.08 41.42 -150.26
N GLU A 5 -62.09 40.69 -150.76
CA GLU A 5 -62.99 39.87 -149.93
C GLU A 5 -62.28 38.60 -149.39
N ARG A 6 -61.22 38.13 -150.09
CA ARG A 6 -60.42 36.99 -149.65
C ARG A 6 -59.48 37.35 -148.49
N LEU A 7 -58.90 38.55 -148.49
CA LEU A 7 -57.97 38.98 -147.44
C LEU A 7 -58.70 39.25 -146.10
N LEU A 8 -59.88 39.87 -146.14
CA LEU A 8 -60.71 40.07 -144.94
C LEU A 8 -61.20 38.75 -144.33
N TYR A 9 -61.58 37.77 -145.17
CA TYR A 9 -61.95 36.44 -144.71
C TYR A 9 -60.78 35.70 -144.05
N MET A 10 -59.57 35.80 -144.62
CA MET A 10 -58.36 35.21 -144.02
C MET A 10 -57.96 35.91 -142.71
N GLN A 11 -58.18 37.21 -142.57
CA GLN A 11 -57.90 37.95 -141.35
C GLN A 11 -58.90 37.62 -140.22
N GLN A 12 -60.20 37.51 -140.54
CA GLN A 12 -61.21 37.05 -139.57
C GLN A 12 -60.97 35.61 -139.14
N ARG A 13 -60.52 34.75 -140.07
CA ARG A 13 -60.15 33.37 -139.76
C ARG A 13 -58.92 33.30 -138.85
N ALA A 14 -57.89 34.11 -139.10
CA ALA A 14 -56.71 34.19 -138.23
C ALA A 14 -57.06 34.74 -136.82
N GLN A 15 -57.93 35.76 -136.73
CA GLN A 15 -58.39 36.28 -135.44
C GLN A 15 -59.23 35.26 -134.66
N ALA A 16 -60.11 34.52 -135.35
CA ALA A 16 -60.87 33.43 -134.72
C ALA A 16 -59.96 32.26 -134.29
N GLU A 17 -58.93 31.95 -135.07
CA GLU A 17 -57.92 30.93 -134.72
C GLU A 17 -57.06 31.36 -133.52
N ASP A 18 -56.64 32.63 -133.44
CA ASP A 18 -55.91 33.21 -132.31
C ASP A 18 -56.78 33.33 -131.05
N GLU A 19 -58.06 33.72 -131.17
CA GLU A 19 -59.00 33.72 -130.06
C GLU A 19 -59.29 32.31 -129.55
N MET A 20 -59.39 31.33 -130.45
CA MET A 20 -59.52 29.92 -130.08
C MET A 20 -58.23 29.36 -129.48
N ALA A 21 -57.06 29.81 -129.91
CA ALA A 21 -55.77 29.47 -129.30
C ALA A 21 -55.64 30.07 -127.89
N LYS A 22 -55.97 31.35 -127.71
CA LYS A 22 -56.02 32.00 -126.39
C LYS A 22 -57.02 31.34 -125.45
N ARG A 23 -58.22 30.99 -125.92
CA ARG A 23 -59.18 30.21 -125.13
C ARG A 23 -58.62 28.84 -124.73
N LYS A 24 -57.90 28.16 -125.61
CA LYS A 24 -57.24 26.89 -125.28
C LYS A 24 -56.12 27.08 -124.26
N GLU A 25 -55.31 28.13 -124.40
CA GLU A 25 -54.25 28.50 -123.44
C GLU A 25 -54.82 28.88 -122.07
N ASP A 26 -55.89 29.68 -122.03
CA ASP A 26 -56.59 30.06 -120.81
C ASP A 26 -57.21 28.84 -120.12
N MET A 27 -57.81 27.93 -120.88
CA MET A 27 -58.32 26.66 -120.34
C MET A 27 -57.19 25.78 -119.79
N LEU A 28 -56.03 25.74 -120.46
CA LEU A 28 -54.88 24.94 -120.02
C LEU A 28 -54.23 25.54 -118.76
N THR A 29 -54.10 26.88 -118.69
CA THR A 29 -53.55 27.58 -117.53
C THR A 29 -54.50 27.51 -116.32
N GLN A 30 -55.81 27.59 -116.53
CA GLN A 30 -56.80 27.33 -115.47
C GLN A 30 -56.73 25.89 -114.98
N PHE A 31 -56.62 24.91 -115.88
CA PHE A 31 -56.43 23.51 -115.50
C PHE A 31 -55.14 23.28 -114.70
N LEU A 32 -54.02 23.90 -115.10
CA LEU A 32 -52.76 23.82 -114.38
C LEU A 32 -52.81 24.53 -113.02
N LYS A 33 -53.47 25.68 -112.92
CA LYS A 33 -53.71 26.38 -111.64
C LYS A 33 -54.56 25.53 -110.70
N ASP A 34 -55.64 24.92 -111.20
CA ASP A 34 -56.48 24.02 -110.41
C ASP A 34 -55.73 22.76 -109.98
N LYS A 35 -54.86 22.22 -110.83
CA LYS A 35 -53.99 21.09 -110.48
C LYS A 35 -52.98 21.47 -109.42
N LEU A 36 -52.33 22.63 -109.56
CA LEU A 36 -51.38 23.16 -108.57
C LEU A 36 -52.08 23.42 -107.23
N GLN A 37 -53.24 24.07 -107.21
CA GLN A 37 -54.01 24.29 -105.98
C GLN A 37 -54.45 22.97 -105.33
N LYS A 38 -54.81 21.95 -106.12
CA LYS A 38 -55.13 20.61 -105.61
C LYS A 38 -53.88 19.94 -105.02
N GLU A 39 -52.74 20.03 -105.69
CA GLU A 39 -51.44 19.56 -105.19
C GLU A 39 -51.04 20.27 -103.90
N GLU A 40 -51.14 21.59 -103.82
CA GLU A 40 -50.84 22.40 -102.62
C GLU A 40 -51.77 22.06 -101.45
N ARG A 41 -53.07 21.91 -101.70
CA ARG A 41 -54.02 21.46 -100.67
C ARG A 41 -53.71 20.03 -100.22
N ASN A 42 -53.39 19.14 -101.15
CA ASN A 42 -53.03 17.76 -100.84
C ASN A 42 -51.70 17.69 -100.06
N SER A 43 -50.70 18.50 -100.42
CA SER A 43 -49.40 18.53 -99.74
C SER A 43 -49.54 19.11 -98.32
N ALA A 44 -50.35 20.17 -98.14
CA ALA A 44 -50.66 20.69 -96.82
C ALA A 44 -51.36 19.65 -95.94
N VAL A 45 -52.38 18.96 -96.47
CA VAL A 45 -53.09 17.89 -95.74
C VAL A 45 -52.15 16.71 -95.45
N ASN A 46 -51.30 16.33 -96.40
CA ASN A 46 -50.33 15.24 -96.22
C ASN A 46 -49.26 15.61 -95.19
N LEU A 47 -48.81 16.87 -95.14
CA LEU A 47 -47.90 17.35 -94.10
C LEU A 47 -48.54 17.29 -92.71
N HIS A 48 -49.81 17.66 -92.58
CA HIS A 48 -50.54 17.52 -91.31
C HIS A 48 -50.69 16.06 -90.90
N LYS A 49 -51.01 15.16 -91.84
CA LYS A 49 -51.05 13.71 -91.59
C LYS A 49 -49.68 13.18 -91.16
N LEU A 50 -48.62 13.55 -91.87
CA LEU A 50 -47.25 13.12 -91.55
C LEU A 50 -46.81 13.64 -90.18
N THR A 51 -47.05 14.93 -89.87
CA THR A 51 -46.72 15.51 -88.56
C THR A 51 -47.54 14.88 -87.44
N GLN A 52 -48.82 14.55 -87.67
CA GLN A 52 -49.62 13.80 -86.69
C GLN A 52 -49.07 12.39 -86.46
N GLN A 53 -48.69 11.68 -87.52
CA GLN A 53 -48.05 10.37 -87.43
C GLN A 53 -46.71 10.44 -86.70
N TRP A 54 -45.84 11.40 -87.03
CA TRP A 54 -44.58 11.62 -86.32
C TRP A 54 -44.78 11.96 -84.85
N ARG A 55 -45.75 12.81 -84.51
CA ARG A 55 -46.08 13.09 -83.10
C ARG A 55 -46.56 11.84 -82.37
N ALA A 56 -47.35 10.99 -83.02
CA ALA A 56 -47.77 9.73 -82.42
C ALA A 56 -46.58 8.81 -82.14
N VAL A 57 -45.69 8.61 -83.14
CA VAL A 57 -44.48 7.80 -83.01
C VAL A 57 -43.53 8.36 -81.94
N LEU A 58 -43.27 9.68 -81.94
CA LEU A 58 -42.40 10.33 -80.96
C LEU A 58 -42.98 10.25 -79.54
N ARG A 59 -44.29 10.39 -79.36
CA ARG A 59 -44.92 10.20 -78.05
C ARG A 59 -44.84 8.76 -77.60
N GLN A 60 -45.06 7.80 -78.50
CA GLN A 60 -44.99 6.38 -78.15
C GLN A 60 -43.58 5.96 -77.75
N THR A 61 -42.57 6.37 -78.53
CA THR A 61 -41.15 6.13 -78.21
C THR A 61 -40.75 6.80 -76.91
N ARG A 62 -41.07 8.09 -76.72
CA ARG A 62 -40.78 8.80 -75.47
C ARG A 62 -41.50 8.20 -74.26
N ALA A 63 -42.74 7.76 -74.41
CA ALA A 63 -43.48 7.10 -73.34
C ALA A 63 -42.93 5.70 -73.02
N ALA A 64 -42.28 5.03 -73.97
CA ALA A 64 -41.58 3.77 -73.72
C ALA A 64 -40.25 4.02 -73.00
N GLU A 65 -39.46 5.01 -73.43
CA GLU A 65 -38.24 5.46 -72.75
C GLU A 65 -38.51 5.84 -71.29
N LEU A 66 -39.49 6.73 -71.04
CA LEU A 66 -39.83 7.16 -69.70
C LEU A 66 -40.29 6.01 -68.81
N ARG A 67 -41.00 5.02 -69.37
CA ARG A 67 -41.39 3.81 -68.62
C ARG A 67 -40.19 2.95 -68.26
N SER A 68 -39.22 2.81 -69.18
CA SER A 68 -37.95 2.15 -68.90
C SER A 68 -37.16 2.89 -67.82
N ASP A 69 -37.06 4.21 -67.90
CA ASP A 69 -36.34 5.03 -66.92
C ASP A 69 -36.99 4.94 -65.53
N ILE A 70 -38.33 4.98 -65.45
CA ILE A 70 -39.07 4.80 -64.19
C ILE A 70 -38.78 3.41 -63.60
N ALA A 71 -38.75 2.36 -64.41
CA ALA A 71 -38.45 1.00 -63.94
C ALA A 71 -37.00 0.86 -63.44
N VAL A 72 -36.03 1.49 -64.12
CA VAL A 72 -34.64 1.52 -63.65
C VAL A 72 -34.56 2.30 -62.34
N LEU A 73 -35.19 3.47 -62.25
CA LEU A 73 -35.21 4.29 -61.04
C LEU A 73 -35.85 3.52 -59.87
N SER A 74 -36.99 2.86 -60.07
CA SER A 74 -37.64 2.08 -59.01
C SER A 74 -36.73 0.98 -58.48
N GLN A 75 -36.06 0.22 -59.37
CA GLN A 75 -35.09 -0.80 -58.96
C GLN A 75 -33.89 -0.21 -58.22
N THR A 76 -33.41 0.98 -58.63
CA THR A 76 -32.31 1.64 -57.90
C THR A 76 -32.75 2.09 -56.51
N PHE A 77 -33.96 2.62 -56.37
CA PHE A 77 -34.51 3.02 -55.07
C PHE A 77 -34.75 1.82 -54.16
N GLU A 78 -35.31 0.72 -54.66
CA GLU A 78 -35.47 -0.53 -53.91
C GLU A 78 -34.14 -1.02 -53.37
N ARG A 79 -33.09 -1.10 -54.21
CA ARG A 79 -31.75 -1.50 -53.76
C ARG A 79 -31.17 -0.57 -52.70
N VAL A 80 -31.41 0.73 -52.80
CA VAL A 80 -30.94 1.70 -51.80
C VAL A 80 -31.72 1.56 -50.50
N LEU A 81 -33.03 1.33 -50.57
CA LEU A 81 -33.87 1.04 -49.41
C LEU A 81 -33.43 -0.25 -48.71
N ASP A 82 -33.23 -1.35 -49.45
CA ASP A 82 -32.74 -2.61 -48.88
C ASP A 82 -31.40 -2.44 -48.17
N ARG A 83 -30.49 -1.67 -48.77
CA ARG A 83 -29.20 -1.34 -48.13
C ARG A 83 -29.40 -0.53 -46.86
N LYS A 84 -30.21 0.52 -46.89
CA LYS A 84 -30.51 1.33 -45.70
C LYS A 84 -31.19 0.51 -44.61
N ASP A 85 -32.14 -0.35 -44.95
CA ASP A 85 -32.82 -1.24 -44.01
C ASP A 85 -31.86 -2.26 -43.41
N SER A 86 -30.93 -2.79 -44.21
CA SER A 86 -29.88 -3.68 -43.71
C SER A 86 -28.97 -2.98 -42.69
N VAL A 87 -28.57 -1.73 -42.98
CA VAL A 87 -27.79 -0.90 -42.05
C VAL A 87 -28.59 -0.57 -40.79
N ILE A 88 -29.87 -0.19 -40.89
CA ILE A 88 -30.73 0.07 -39.74
C ILE A 88 -30.83 -1.18 -38.86
N LYS A 89 -31.03 -2.36 -39.45
CA LYS A 89 -31.09 -3.63 -38.71
C LYS A 89 -29.78 -3.92 -37.98
N CYS A 90 -28.63 -3.73 -38.64
CA CYS A 90 -27.32 -3.89 -38.00
C CYS A 90 -27.15 -2.92 -36.83
N LEU A 91 -27.46 -1.64 -37.03
CA LEU A 91 -27.37 -0.63 -35.97
C LEU A 91 -28.29 -0.92 -34.78
N VAL A 92 -29.48 -1.47 -35.01
CA VAL A 92 -30.38 -1.90 -33.93
C VAL A 92 -29.79 -3.07 -33.15
N CYS A 93 -29.21 -4.05 -33.85
CA CYS A 93 -28.49 -5.15 -33.19
C CYS A 93 -27.31 -4.62 -32.36
N ASP A 94 -26.45 -3.78 -32.95
CA ASP A 94 -25.29 -3.19 -32.29
C ASP A 94 -25.69 -2.39 -31.04
N LEU A 95 -26.78 -1.63 -31.11
CA LEU A 95 -27.33 -0.91 -29.96
C LEU A 95 -27.79 -1.86 -28.85
N SER A 96 -28.51 -2.93 -29.21
CA SER A 96 -28.97 -3.92 -28.22
C SER A 96 -27.82 -4.67 -27.56
N GLU A 97 -26.76 -4.99 -28.32
CA GLU A 97 -25.55 -5.62 -27.81
C GLU A 97 -24.78 -4.67 -26.88
N ALA A 98 -24.64 -3.40 -27.26
CA ALA A 98 -23.99 -2.38 -26.44
C ALA A 98 -24.76 -2.16 -25.12
N GLU A 99 -26.09 -2.09 -25.16
CA GLU A 99 -26.94 -2.01 -23.97
C GLU A 99 -26.76 -3.23 -23.07
N GLN A 100 -26.77 -4.45 -23.63
CA GLN A 100 -26.55 -5.68 -22.86
C GLN A 100 -25.16 -5.72 -22.21
N GLN A 101 -24.12 -5.34 -22.95
CA GLN A 101 -22.76 -5.24 -22.43
C GLN A 101 -22.66 -4.22 -21.28
N SER A 102 -23.29 -3.05 -21.44
CA SER A 102 -23.32 -2.02 -20.40
C SER A 102 -24.04 -2.50 -19.12
N ALA A 103 -25.18 -3.19 -19.27
CA ALA A 103 -25.93 -3.75 -18.17
C ALA A 103 -25.14 -4.86 -17.45
N GLN A 104 -24.43 -5.70 -18.20
CA GLN A 104 -23.57 -6.74 -17.63
C GLN A 104 -22.37 -6.14 -16.89
N ALA A 105 -21.72 -5.13 -17.45
CA ALA A 105 -20.63 -4.41 -16.80
C ALA A 105 -21.10 -3.78 -15.48
N LEU A 106 -22.26 -3.12 -15.49
CA LEU A 106 -22.86 -2.53 -14.28
C LEU A 106 -23.15 -3.60 -13.22
N ARG A 107 -23.77 -4.73 -13.59
CA ARG A 107 -24.04 -5.83 -12.66
C ARG A 107 -22.75 -6.38 -12.04
N SER A 108 -21.72 -6.60 -12.86
CA SER A 108 -20.42 -7.08 -12.36
C SER A 108 -19.77 -6.07 -11.40
N HIS A 109 -19.83 -4.78 -11.72
CA HIS A 109 -19.32 -3.73 -10.84
C HIS A 109 -20.08 -3.70 -9.52
N LEU A 110 -21.41 -3.76 -9.55
CA LEU A 110 -22.23 -3.79 -8.33
C LEU A 110 -21.90 -5.00 -7.45
N GLN A 111 -21.71 -6.18 -8.03
CA GLN A 111 -21.25 -7.37 -7.30
C GLN A 111 -19.88 -7.15 -6.64
N CYS A 112 -18.92 -6.56 -7.35
CA CYS A 112 -17.62 -6.20 -6.78
C CYS A 112 -17.76 -5.23 -5.61
N VAL A 113 -18.62 -4.22 -5.73
CA VAL A 113 -18.92 -3.27 -4.64
C VAL A 113 -19.56 -3.97 -3.46
N ASP A 114 -20.52 -4.87 -3.67
CA ASP A 114 -21.16 -5.64 -2.61
C ASP A 114 -20.14 -6.54 -1.88
N CYS A 115 -19.24 -7.20 -2.61
CA CYS A 115 -18.13 -7.95 -2.02
C CYS A 115 -17.21 -7.06 -1.17
N LEU A 116 -16.86 -5.87 -1.66
CA LEU A 116 -16.07 -4.91 -0.90
C LEU A 116 -16.80 -4.42 0.35
N LEU A 117 -18.10 -4.14 0.26
CA LEU A 117 -18.92 -3.76 1.41
C LEU A 117 -19.00 -4.89 2.44
N ALA A 118 -19.18 -6.14 2.01
CA ALA A 118 -19.17 -7.30 2.90
C ALA A 118 -17.82 -7.46 3.62
N LEU A 119 -16.71 -7.29 2.89
CA LEU A 119 -15.36 -7.32 3.46
C LEU A 119 -15.18 -6.22 4.52
N GLN A 120 -15.60 -4.99 4.23
CA GLN A 120 -15.48 -3.88 5.19
C GLN A 120 -16.39 -4.07 6.41
N LYS A 121 -17.61 -4.59 6.22
CA LYS A 121 -18.50 -4.95 7.34
C LYS A 121 -17.87 -6.03 8.23
N GLY A 122 -17.28 -7.07 7.64
CA GLY A 122 -16.57 -8.11 8.38
C GLY A 122 -15.37 -7.55 9.16
N ARG A 123 -14.58 -6.66 8.52
CA ARG A 123 -13.46 -6.00 9.19
C ARG A 123 -13.92 -5.13 10.35
N LEU A 124 -14.97 -4.31 10.18
CA LEU A 124 -15.53 -3.48 11.25
C LEU A 124 -16.05 -4.32 12.41
N ALA A 125 -16.78 -5.40 12.13
CA ALA A 125 -17.26 -6.32 13.17
C ALA A 125 -16.09 -6.96 13.94
N SER A 126 -15.02 -7.38 13.25
CA SER A 126 -13.83 -7.94 13.91
C SER A 126 -13.11 -6.91 14.80
N LEU A 127 -13.03 -5.65 14.35
CA LEU A 127 -12.43 -4.57 15.13
C LEU A 127 -13.28 -4.25 16.35
N GLU A 128 -14.60 -4.16 16.19
CA GLU A 128 -15.55 -3.95 17.29
C GLU A 128 -15.45 -5.06 18.33
N GLN A 129 -15.40 -6.33 17.89
CA GLN A 129 -15.22 -7.46 18.79
C GLN A 129 -13.90 -7.39 19.55
N GLN A 130 -12.79 -7.09 18.87
CA GLN A 130 -11.48 -6.93 19.51
C GLN A 130 -11.45 -5.77 20.51
N TRP A 131 -12.10 -4.65 20.18
CA TRP A 131 -12.22 -3.51 21.08
C TRP A 131 -13.00 -3.89 22.32
N ASN A 132 -14.16 -4.52 22.15
CA ASN A 132 -15.01 -4.94 23.26
C ASN A 132 -14.30 -5.96 24.15
N SER A 133 -13.63 -6.97 23.57
CA SER A 133 -12.87 -7.95 24.36
C SER A 133 -11.70 -7.30 25.11
N SER A 134 -11.02 -6.33 24.49
CA SER A 134 -9.92 -5.61 25.16
C SER A 134 -10.44 -4.71 26.29
N LEU A 135 -11.58 -4.07 26.08
CA LEU A 135 -12.25 -3.25 27.10
C LEU A 135 -12.73 -4.10 28.27
N GLU A 136 -13.34 -5.25 27.99
CA GLU A 136 -13.76 -6.23 29.01
C GLU A 136 -12.56 -6.76 29.78
N GLY A 137 -11.47 -7.14 29.08
CA GLY A 137 -10.23 -7.59 29.71
C GLY A 137 -9.63 -6.54 30.64
N LEU A 138 -9.50 -5.29 30.16
CA LEU A 138 -8.97 -4.19 30.96
C LEU A 138 -9.88 -3.85 32.15
N SER A 139 -11.20 -3.87 31.97
CA SER A 139 -12.17 -3.65 33.05
C SER A 139 -12.07 -4.75 34.11
N TYR A 140 -11.92 -6.01 33.68
CA TYR A 140 -11.74 -7.13 34.59
C TYR A 140 -10.44 -7.02 35.40
N GLU A 141 -9.30 -6.74 34.72
CA GLU A 141 -8.00 -6.53 35.36
C GLU A 141 -8.07 -5.39 36.38
N PHE A 142 -8.60 -4.23 35.98
CA PHE A 142 -8.73 -3.07 36.87
C PHE A 142 -9.60 -3.35 38.09
N ASN A 143 -10.74 -4.02 37.90
CA ASN A 143 -11.63 -4.36 39.02
C ASN A 143 -11.00 -5.40 39.95
N SER A 144 -10.29 -6.39 39.40
CA SER A 144 -9.58 -7.40 40.21
C SER A 144 -8.46 -6.78 41.02
N GLU A 145 -7.63 -5.92 40.40
CA GLU A 145 -6.58 -5.17 41.10
C GLU A 145 -7.18 -4.27 42.19
N ARG A 146 -8.28 -3.58 41.89
CA ARG A 146 -8.98 -2.75 42.87
C ARG A 146 -9.46 -3.58 44.07
N GLU A 147 -10.07 -4.73 43.82
CA GLU A 147 -10.54 -5.64 44.88
C GLU A 147 -9.38 -6.17 45.72
N GLN A 148 -8.27 -6.55 45.10
CA GLN A 148 -7.07 -7.00 45.81
C GLN A 148 -6.47 -5.91 46.69
N ILE A 149 -6.32 -4.68 46.17
CA ILE A 149 -5.80 -3.54 46.92
C ILE A 149 -6.72 -3.20 48.10
N LEU A 150 -8.03 -3.17 47.89
CA LEU A 150 -8.98 -2.90 48.97
C LEU A 150 -8.97 -4.00 50.04
N SER A 151 -8.87 -5.27 49.64
CA SER A 151 -8.78 -6.39 50.57
C SER A 151 -7.49 -6.35 51.38
N GLN A 152 -6.35 -6.09 50.75
CA GLN A 152 -5.06 -5.93 51.44
C GLN A 152 -5.10 -4.75 52.40
N HIS A 153 -5.61 -3.60 51.96
CA HIS A 153 -5.75 -2.43 52.81
C HIS A 153 -6.63 -2.71 54.04
N GLN A 154 -7.75 -3.41 53.87
CA GLN A 154 -8.61 -3.82 54.98
C GLN A 154 -7.89 -4.76 55.96
N GLN A 155 -7.11 -5.72 55.46
CA GLN A 155 -6.32 -6.63 56.30
C GLN A 155 -5.23 -5.88 57.07
N GLU A 156 -4.54 -4.94 56.43
CA GLU A 156 -3.52 -4.10 57.07
C GLU A 156 -4.12 -3.20 58.15
N CYS A 157 -5.27 -2.57 57.87
CA CYS A 157 -5.99 -1.77 58.87
C CYS A 157 -6.40 -2.61 60.08
N ALA A 158 -7.00 -3.79 59.86
CA ALA A 158 -7.38 -4.68 60.95
C ALA A 158 -6.17 -5.14 61.77
N TYR A 159 -5.06 -5.47 61.10
CA TYR A 159 -3.81 -5.82 61.79
C TYR A 159 -3.27 -4.66 62.63
N LEU A 160 -3.28 -3.44 62.11
CA LEU A 160 -2.84 -2.27 62.86
C LEU A 160 -3.76 -2.00 64.06
N GLU A 161 -5.08 -2.13 63.90
CA GLU A 161 -6.05 -2.04 65.00
C GLU A 161 -5.73 -3.07 66.09
N ASP A 162 -5.51 -4.33 65.73
CA ASP A 162 -5.15 -5.40 66.67
C ASP A 162 -3.83 -5.12 67.40
N VAL A 163 -2.80 -4.65 66.68
CA VAL A 163 -1.50 -4.28 67.28
C VAL A 163 -1.66 -3.09 68.22
N THR A 164 -2.43 -2.06 67.82
CA THR A 164 -2.68 -0.91 68.70
C THR A 164 -3.42 -1.33 69.96
N PHE A 165 -4.43 -2.20 69.84
CA PHE A 165 -5.17 -2.72 70.98
C PHE A 165 -4.27 -3.55 71.91
N ALA A 166 -3.46 -4.45 71.36
CA ALA A 166 -2.52 -5.25 72.15
C ALA A 166 -1.47 -4.38 72.86
N MET A 167 -0.99 -3.33 72.19
CA MET A 167 -0.04 -2.37 72.75
C MET A 167 -0.66 -1.54 73.87
N GLU A 168 -1.90 -1.07 73.69
CA GLU A 168 -2.66 -0.37 74.72
C GLU A 168 -2.87 -1.25 75.96
N GLN A 169 -3.25 -2.52 75.79
CA GLN A 169 -3.38 -3.48 76.90
C GLN A 169 -2.06 -3.68 77.64
N PHE A 170 -0.95 -3.89 76.90
CA PHE A 170 0.37 -4.05 77.50
C PHE A 170 0.78 -2.81 78.32
N TYR A 171 0.59 -1.60 77.77
CA TYR A 171 0.89 -0.38 78.52
C TYR A 171 -0.04 -0.18 79.72
N MET A 172 -1.32 -0.55 79.62
CA MET A 172 -2.23 -0.54 80.77
C MET A 172 -1.75 -1.48 81.87
N GLU A 173 -1.30 -2.69 81.54
CA GLU A 173 -0.74 -3.64 82.51
C GLU A 173 0.54 -3.09 83.17
N VAL A 174 1.48 -2.56 82.38
CA VAL A 174 2.72 -1.94 82.89
C VAL A 174 2.40 -0.74 83.80
N ASP A 175 1.42 0.08 83.44
CA ASP A 175 0.97 1.21 84.27
C ASP A 175 0.37 0.72 85.60
N VAL A 176 -0.40 -0.37 85.58
CA VAL A 176 -0.97 -0.98 86.80
C VAL A 176 0.14 -1.57 87.68
N GLU A 177 1.09 -2.30 87.10
CA GLU A 177 2.23 -2.87 87.82
C GLU A 177 3.10 -1.76 88.44
N ALA A 178 3.44 -0.72 87.67
CA ALA A 178 4.19 0.43 88.17
C ALA A 178 3.46 1.16 89.33
N ARG A 179 2.13 1.30 89.24
CA ARG A 179 1.32 1.86 90.34
C ARG A 179 1.31 0.95 91.56
N GLN A 180 1.26 -0.37 91.37
CA GLN A 180 1.29 -1.35 92.45
C GLN A 180 2.66 -1.37 93.15
N ASP A 181 3.75 -1.39 92.38
CA ASP A 181 5.12 -1.29 92.89
C ASP A 181 5.36 0.01 93.66
N TYR A 182 4.86 1.13 93.13
CA TYR A 182 4.90 2.41 93.84
C TYR A 182 4.16 2.36 95.17
N GLN A 183 2.97 1.74 95.21
CA GLN A 183 2.22 1.57 96.46
C GLN A 183 2.96 0.65 97.45
N SER A 184 3.51 -0.47 96.97
CA SER A 184 4.29 -1.42 97.78
C SER A 184 5.52 -0.76 98.39
N THR A 185 6.34 -0.09 97.56
CA THR A 185 7.54 0.62 98.03
C THR A 185 7.21 1.72 99.03
N ARG A 186 6.10 2.44 98.82
CA ARG A 186 5.62 3.45 99.78
C ARG A 186 5.24 2.81 101.12
N ASP A 187 4.54 1.68 101.10
CA ASP A 187 4.12 0.98 102.31
C ASP A 187 5.31 0.32 103.03
N ASP A 188 6.29 -0.20 102.30
CA ASP A 188 7.56 -0.69 102.86
C ASP A 188 8.35 0.42 103.57
N ILE A 189 8.45 1.61 102.97
CA ILE A 189 9.10 2.77 103.59
C ILE A 189 8.33 3.18 104.86
N LYS A 190 7.00 3.15 104.82
CA LYS A 190 6.17 3.44 105.99
C LYS A 190 6.40 2.42 107.11
N ASN A 191 6.46 1.13 106.78
CA ASN A 191 6.72 0.05 107.73
C ASN A 191 8.13 0.13 108.32
N ARG A 192 9.17 0.37 107.51
CA ARG A 192 10.54 0.61 107.99
C ARG A 192 10.62 1.78 108.96
N ASN A 193 9.95 2.90 108.65
CA ASN A 193 9.89 4.05 109.57
C ASN A 193 9.22 3.68 110.91
N ILE A 194 8.16 2.86 110.87
CA ILE A 194 7.49 2.37 112.09
C ILE A 194 8.45 1.47 112.88
N GLU A 195 9.14 0.54 112.23
CA GLU A 195 10.13 -0.35 112.85
C GLU A 195 11.31 0.42 113.44
N GLU A 196 11.88 1.38 112.72
CA GLU A 196 12.96 2.25 113.22
C GLU A 196 12.51 3.05 114.44
N LYS A 197 11.30 3.61 114.40
CA LYS A 197 10.71 4.30 115.55
C LYS A 197 10.56 3.36 116.75
N HIS A 198 10.13 2.12 116.53
CA HIS A 198 10.05 1.11 117.59
C HIS A 198 11.43 0.70 118.11
N ALA A 199 12.42 0.51 117.24
CA ALA A 199 13.78 0.15 117.61
C ALA A 199 14.44 1.27 118.43
N LEU A 200 14.31 2.53 117.99
CA LEU A 200 14.78 3.71 118.73
C LEU A 200 14.11 3.80 120.11
N ARG A 201 12.81 3.52 120.19
CA ARG A 201 12.09 3.47 121.46
C ARG A 201 12.69 2.43 122.41
N ILE A 202 12.92 1.20 121.94
CA ILE A 202 13.52 0.11 122.73
C ILE A 202 14.94 0.49 123.17
N GLN A 203 15.75 1.09 122.28
CA GLN A 203 17.09 1.55 122.63
C GLN A 203 17.07 2.63 123.71
N LEU A 204 16.16 3.61 123.60
CA LEU A 204 16.00 4.67 124.59
C LEU A 204 15.48 4.13 125.93
N GLU A 205 14.55 3.18 125.92
CA GLU A 205 14.11 2.48 127.13
C GLU A 205 15.30 1.72 127.77
N GLY A 206 16.15 1.07 126.96
CA GLY A 206 17.36 0.38 127.44
C GLY A 206 18.47 1.30 127.98
N THR A 207 18.69 2.48 127.40
CA THR A 207 19.65 3.46 127.93
C THR A 207 19.19 4.05 129.25
N VAL A 208 17.88 4.28 129.40
CA VAL A 208 17.29 4.72 130.67
C VAL A 208 17.51 3.67 131.77
N GLU A 209 17.28 2.39 131.47
CA GLU A 209 17.59 1.30 132.40
C GLU A 209 19.09 1.18 132.74
N GLY A 210 19.97 1.40 131.75
CA GLY A 210 21.42 1.38 131.92
C GLY A 210 21.92 2.51 132.82
N LEU A 211 21.43 3.73 132.59
CA LEU A 211 21.74 4.91 133.42
C LEU A 211 21.24 4.72 134.86
N TRP A 212 20.08 4.07 135.03
CA TRP A 212 19.57 3.72 136.36
C TRP A 212 20.49 2.77 137.12
N ARG A 213 21.07 1.76 136.45
CA ARG A 213 22.08 0.86 137.06
C ARG A 213 23.38 1.59 137.39
N GLN A 214 23.86 2.46 136.50
CA GLN A 214 25.08 3.25 136.73
C GLN A 214 24.92 4.21 137.93
N PHE A 215 23.74 4.83 138.10
CA PHE A 215 23.44 5.65 139.27
C PHE A 215 23.53 4.85 140.57
N GLN A 216 23.01 3.62 140.60
CA GLN A 216 23.11 2.74 141.77
C GLN A 216 24.55 2.28 142.05
N GLN A 217 25.38 2.17 141.00
CA GLN A 217 26.77 1.72 141.11
C GLN A 217 27.71 2.85 141.55
N ALA A 218 27.51 4.08 141.04
CA ALA A 218 28.23 5.28 141.44
C ALA A 218 28.02 5.62 142.93
N LEU A 219 26.82 5.37 143.44
CA LEU A 219 26.49 5.51 144.87
C LEU A 219 27.27 4.54 145.77
N ARG A 220 27.66 3.37 145.25
CA ARG A 220 28.46 2.37 145.98
C ARG A 220 29.96 2.67 145.89
N SER A 221 30.45 3.08 144.73
CA SER A 221 31.88 3.38 144.50
C SER A 221 32.36 4.68 145.18
N TYR A 222 31.47 5.64 145.46
CA TYR A 222 31.83 6.86 146.22
C TYR A 222 32.21 6.57 147.68
N ASN A 223 31.77 5.45 148.25
CA ASN A 223 32.10 5.04 149.62
C ASN A 223 33.42 4.25 149.75
N GLU A 224 33.98 3.75 148.65
CA GLU A 224 35.09 2.78 148.69
C GLU A 224 36.44 3.33 148.21
N ALA A 225 36.52 4.57 147.69
CA ALA A 225 37.68 5.04 146.93
C ALA A 225 38.25 6.40 147.35
N THR A 226 38.47 6.62 148.64
CA THR A 226 39.45 7.62 149.09
C THR A 226 40.87 7.05 149.04
N GLU A 227 41.75 7.82 148.41
CA GLU A 227 43.23 7.89 148.53
C GLU A 227 44.13 6.90 147.73
N ASP A 228 44.60 7.41 146.58
CA ASP A 228 46.02 7.78 146.40
C ASP A 228 47.06 6.89 145.67
N ARG A 229 46.71 6.09 144.65
CA ARG A 229 47.74 5.48 143.76
C ARG A 229 47.47 5.40 142.24
N HIS A 230 46.70 6.31 141.64
CA HIS A 230 46.35 6.20 140.19
C HIS A 230 47.04 7.19 139.23
N VAL A 231 47.71 8.24 139.73
CA VAL A 231 48.06 9.42 138.88
C VAL A 231 49.40 9.31 138.13
N ALA A 232 50.30 8.37 138.46
CA ALA A 232 51.64 8.36 137.85
C ALA A 232 51.79 7.53 136.56
N PHE A 233 50.83 6.66 136.20
CA PHE A 233 50.99 5.69 135.09
C PHE A 233 50.25 6.04 133.78
N GLU A 234 49.26 6.95 133.81
CA GLU A 234 48.43 7.24 132.61
C GLU A 234 49.05 8.18 131.57
N SER A 235 50.09 8.95 131.91
CA SER A 235 50.63 9.99 131.01
C SER A 235 51.50 9.43 129.87
N LEU A 236 52.11 8.25 130.06
CA LEU A 236 53.00 7.61 129.07
C LEU A 236 52.26 6.67 128.11
N ARG A 237 51.15 6.04 128.53
CA ARG A 237 50.35 5.11 127.70
C ARG A 237 49.54 5.81 126.60
N THR A 238 49.20 7.09 126.79
CA THR A 238 48.35 7.85 125.86
C THR A 238 49.09 8.46 124.66
N ARG A 239 50.44 8.52 124.67
CA ARG A 239 51.25 9.01 123.53
C ARG A 239 51.52 7.96 122.46
N ASP A 240 51.85 6.73 122.85
CA ASP A 240 52.13 5.63 121.89
C ASP A 240 50.86 5.14 121.16
N GLN A 241 49.69 5.19 121.83
CA GLN A 241 48.42 4.78 121.21
C GLN A 241 47.95 5.74 120.11
N ARG A 242 48.32 7.02 120.19
CA ARG A 242 47.93 8.04 119.19
C ARG A 242 48.77 7.94 117.91
N SER A 243 50.09 7.68 118.04
CA SER A 243 50.98 7.55 116.88
C SER A 243 50.68 6.29 116.07
N ALA A 244 50.30 5.18 116.73
CA ALA A 244 49.91 3.95 116.06
C ALA A 244 48.60 4.08 115.26
N GLN A 245 47.61 4.83 115.77
CA GLN A 245 46.33 5.05 115.08
C GLN A 245 46.47 5.97 113.85
N GLU A 246 47.38 6.94 113.88
CA GLU A 246 47.64 7.83 112.74
C GLU A 246 48.33 7.09 111.58
N ILE A 247 49.29 6.20 111.86
CA ILE A 247 49.94 5.39 110.81
C ILE A 247 48.93 4.46 110.14
N ASP A 248 48.05 3.85 110.93
CA ASP A 248 47.07 2.87 110.46
C ASP A 248 45.95 3.52 109.61
N THR A 249 45.55 4.75 109.94
CA THR A 249 44.59 5.52 109.12
C THR A 249 45.20 5.99 107.80
N GLN A 250 46.48 6.36 107.77
CA GLN A 250 47.17 6.75 106.54
C GLN A 250 47.42 5.55 105.61
N MET A 251 47.79 4.38 106.15
CA MET A 251 47.91 3.12 105.38
C MET A 251 46.59 2.69 104.72
N ARG A 252 45.46 2.77 105.44
CA ARG A 252 44.14 2.43 104.87
C ARG A 252 43.70 3.42 103.78
N ARG A 253 44.07 4.70 103.89
CA ARG A 253 43.80 5.70 102.84
C ARG A 253 44.63 5.44 101.58
N LEU A 254 45.91 5.09 101.74
CA LEU A 254 46.77 4.69 100.61
C LEU A 254 46.23 3.43 99.92
N GLN A 255 45.80 2.42 100.68
CA GLN A 255 45.23 1.20 100.11
C GLN A 255 43.94 1.49 99.31
N LYS A 256 43.02 2.31 99.85
CA LYS A 256 41.80 2.71 99.14
C LYS A 256 42.09 3.49 97.85
N MET A 257 43.12 4.34 97.86
CA MET A 257 43.56 5.05 96.64
C MET A 257 44.22 4.09 95.63
N GLN A 258 44.98 3.11 96.08
CA GLN A 258 45.56 2.08 95.22
C GLN A 258 44.48 1.22 94.56
N ASP A 259 43.48 0.79 95.33
CA ASP A 259 42.36 -0.02 94.86
C ASP A 259 41.50 0.76 93.85
N SER A 260 41.24 2.06 94.09
CA SER A 260 40.48 2.90 93.16
C SER A 260 41.24 3.13 91.84
N ILE A 261 42.56 3.33 91.90
CA ILE A 261 43.41 3.41 90.70
C ILE A 261 43.36 2.09 89.90
N SER A 262 43.41 0.94 90.58
CA SER A 262 43.33 -0.36 89.93
C SER A 262 41.98 -0.59 89.24
N ALA A 263 40.88 -0.21 89.90
CA ALA A 263 39.52 -0.31 89.36
C ALA A 263 39.30 0.60 88.14
N LEU A 264 39.81 1.85 88.20
CA LEU A 264 39.74 2.78 87.07
C LEU A 264 40.57 2.30 85.88
N ARG A 265 41.76 1.74 86.11
CA ARG A 265 42.58 1.13 85.05
C ARG A 265 41.88 -0.07 84.41
N SER A 266 41.22 -0.91 85.20
CA SER A 266 40.44 -2.04 84.67
C SER A 266 39.26 -1.57 83.81
N ARG A 267 38.51 -0.56 84.25
CA ARG A 267 37.39 0.02 83.46
C ARG A 267 37.87 0.71 82.19
N LEU A 268 39.01 1.41 82.22
CA LEU A 268 39.59 2.03 81.04
C LEU A 268 39.98 0.96 80.00
N ASN A 269 40.63 -0.12 80.45
CA ASN A 269 41.03 -1.22 79.58
C ASN A 269 39.83 -1.99 79.00
N SER A 270 38.74 -2.19 79.75
CA SER A 270 37.53 -2.83 79.22
C SER A 270 36.84 -1.95 78.18
N SER A 271 36.68 -0.65 78.46
CA SER A 271 36.10 0.32 77.53
C SER A 271 36.95 0.48 76.26
N GLN A 272 38.28 0.43 76.38
CA GLN A 272 39.17 0.48 75.23
C GLN A 272 39.05 -0.78 74.35
N ARG A 273 38.95 -1.98 74.95
CA ARG A 273 38.74 -3.22 74.19
C ARG A 273 37.38 -3.25 73.49
N GLU A 274 36.33 -2.78 74.14
CA GLU A 274 34.99 -2.68 73.55
C GLU A 274 34.96 -1.68 72.38
N SER A 275 35.56 -0.50 72.55
CA SER A 275 35.62 0.51 71.47
C SER A 275 36.48 0.04 70.29
N GLU A 276 37.61 -0.65 70.52
CA GLU A 276 38.42 -1.27 69.47
C GLU A 276 37.68 -2.43 68.78
N GLY A 277 36.91 -3.23 69.52
CA GLY A 277 36.04 -4.27 68.97
C GLY A 277 34.96 -3.69 68.05
N ALA A 278 34.23 -2.69 68.53
CA ALA A 278 33.20 -2.00 67.76
C ALA A 278 33.79 -1.30 66.51
N ALA A 279 34.94 -0.63 66.65
CA ALA A 279 35.61 0.02 65.53
C ALA A 279 36.07 -0.98 64.46
N ARG A 280 36.54 -2.18 64.86
CA ARG A 280 36.86 -3.27 63.92
C ARG A 280 35.62 -3.80 63.21
N GLY A 281 34.53 -4.07 63.94
CA GLY A 281 33.26 -4.50 63.36
C GLY A 281 32.71 -3.52 62.33
N LEU A 282 32.71 -2.22 62.66
CA LEU A 282 32.29 -1.16 61.73
C LEU A 282 33.18 -1.05 60.49
N ARG A 283 34.50 -1.29 60.61
CA ARG A 283 35.40 -1.31 59.44
C ARG A 283 35.11 -2.47 58.50
N VAL A 284 34.92 -3.68 59.04
CA VAL A 284 34.58 -4.87 58.25
C VAL A 284 33.25 -4.66 57.54
N ALA A 285 32.20 -4.22 58.25
CA ALA A 285 30.91 -3.92 57.66
C ALA A 285 31.01 -2.83 56.56
N ARG A 286 31.82 -1.79 56.77
CA ARG A 286 32.08 -0.76 55.74
C ARG A 286 32.75 -1.37 54.50
N GLU A 287 33.75 -2.22 54.69
CA GLU A 287 34.46 -2.88 53.59
C GLU A 287 33.52 -3.80 52.79
N GLU A 288 32.69 -4.60 53.46
CA GLU A 288 31.67 -5.45 52.84
C GLU A 288 30.67 -4.64 52.00
N VAL A 289 30.13 -3.56 52.56
CA VAL A 289 29.20 -2.67 51.84
C VAL A 289 29.91 -2.01 50.64
N THR A 290 31.17 -1.59 50.78
CA THR A 290 31.91 -1.03 49.65
C THR A 290 32.21 -2.05 48.56
N LEU A 291 32.42 -3.32 48.92
CA LEU A 291 32.60 -4.41 47.96
C LEU A 291 31.29 -4.67 47.19
N GLN A 292 30.17 -4.80 47.90
CA GLN A 292 28.83 -4.95 47.30
C GLN A 292 28.50 -3.78 46.37
N ALA A 293 28.78 -2.54 46.80
CA ALA A 293 28.58 -1.36 45.97
C ALA A 293 29.45 -1.36 44.70
N ARG A 294 30.71 -1.82 44.79
CA ARG A 294 31.59 -1.99 43.61
C ARG A 294 31.05 -3.06 42.67
N GLN A 295 30.63 -4.21 43.19
CA GLN A 295 30.04 -5.30 42.40
C GLN A 295 28.77 -4.83 41.66
N LEU A 296 27.83 -4.18 42.37
CA LEU A 296 26.63 -3.60 41.76
C LEU A 296 26.99 -2.56 40.69
N LYS A 297 28.01 -1.71 40.93
CA LYS A 297 28.46 -0.73 39.94
C LYS A 297 29.03 -1.40 38.68
N THR A 298 29.78 -2.50 38.83
CA THR A 298 30.28 -3.28 37.68
C THR A 298 29.15 -3.95 36.91
N GLN A 299 28.17 -4.54 37.59
CA GLN A 299 26.99 -5.14 36.97
C GLN A 299 26.17 -4.10 36.21
N LEU A 300 25.93 -2.93 36.82
CA LEU A 300 25.23 -1.81 36.17
C LEU A 300 25.99 -1.31 34.93
N SER A 301 27.32 -1.23 35.00
CA SER A 301 28.15 -0.85 33.85
C SER A 301 28.06 -1.88 32.72
N CYS A 302 28.10 -3.17 33.05
CA CYS A 302 27.99 -4.24 32.07
C CYS A 302 26.60 -4.25 31.41
N ALA A 303 25.52 -4.11 32.20
CA ALA A 303 24.15 -4.01 31.70
C ALA A 303 24.00 -2.79 30.77
N ARG A 304 24.48 -1.62 31.19
CA ARG A 304 24.46 -0.40 30.35
C ARG A 304 25.25 -0.56 29.05
N ALA A 305 26.36 -1.30 29.08
CA ALA A 305 27.14 -1.58 27.86
C ALA A 305 26.41 -2.56 26.93
N ALA A 306 25.78 -3.60 27.48
CA ALA A 306 24.98 -4.56 26.73
C ALA A 306 23.78 -3.88 26.05
N GLU A 307 23.02 -3.05 26.78
CA GLU A 307 21.89 -2.29 26.23
C GLU A 307 22.34 -1.31 25.14
N ARG A 308 23.45 -0.60 25.35
CA ARG A 308 24.02 0.25 24.29
C ARG A 308 24.38 -0.56 23.04
N ASN A 309 25.02 -1.72 23.21
CA ASN A 309 25.35 -2.59 22.08
C ASN A 309 24.09 -3.10 21.37
N GLN A 310 23.05 -3.50 22.10
CA GLN A 310 21.77 -3.91 21.50
C GLN A 310 21.13 -2.76 20.72
N LEU A 311 21.10 -1.55 21.28
CA LEU A 311 20.58 -0.36 20.59
C LEU A 311 21.37 -0.04 19.32
N THR A 312 22.71 -0.11 19.37
CA THR A 312 23.54 0.09 18.18
C THR A 312 23.29 -0.99 17.12
N ASN A 313 23.14 -2.25 17.51
CA ASN A 313 22.84 -3.33 16.58
C ASN A 313 21.45 -3.18 15.95
N LEU A 314 20.44 -2.81 16.74
CA LEU A 314 19.09 -2.57 16.25
C LEU A 314 19.06 -1.39 15.28
N THR A 315 19.70 -0.28 15.63
CA THR A 315 19.75 0.92 14.76
C THR A 315 20.53 0.66 13.47
N VAL A 316 21.62 -0.10 13.50
CA VAL A 316 22.36 -0.47 12.28
C VAL A 316 21.51 -1.40 11.40
N ARG A 317 20.87 -2.42 11.97
CA ARG A 317 20.01 -3.36 11.23
C ARG A 317 18.78 -2.67 10.66
N SER A 318 18.12 -1.80 11.42
CA SER A 318 16.95 -1.05 10.96
C SER A 318 17.33 -0.07 9.84
N ASN A 319 18.43 0.66 9.98
CA ASN A 319 18.93 1.55 8.93
C ASN A 319 19.34 0.78 7.67
N ALA A 320 19.95 -0.41 7.81
CA ALA A 320 20.29 -1.26 6.67
C ALA A 320 19.02 -1.76 5.95
N ALA A 321 18.00 -2.20 6.69
CA ALA A 321 16.71 -2.60 6.13
C ALA A 321 16.00 -1.42 5.44
N ALA A 322 15.97 -0.25 6.07
CA ALA A 322 15.40 0.97 5.51
C ALA A 322 16.10 1.37 4.20
N LYS A 323 17.44 1.34 4.16
CA LYS A 323 18.20 1.61 2.93
C LYS A 323 17.90 0.60 1.82
N LYS A 324 17.76 -0.69 2.16
CA LYS A 324 17.37 -1.72 1.18
C LYS A 324 15.97 -1.47 0.62
N LEU A 325 15.00 -1.17 1.48
CA LEU A 325 13.63 -0.83 1.07
C LEU A 325 13.59 0.44 0.21
N GLN A 326 14.34 1.48 0.57
CA GLN A 326 14.49 2.67 -0.26
C GLN A 326 15.10 2.36 -1.63
N GLY A 327 16.07 1.44 -1.67
CA GLY A 327 16.63 0.90 -2.91
C GLY A 327 15.59 0.16 -3.78
N ILE A 328 14.65 -0.57 -3.17
CA ILE A 328 13.55 -1.22 -3.89
C ILE A 328 12.57 -0.19 -4.42
N ILE A 329 12.21 0.81 -3.61
CA ILE A 329 11.31 1.92 -4.01
C ILE A 329 11.89 2.66 -5.22
N THR A 330 13.16 3.07 -5.16
CA THR A 330 13.81 3.78 -6.28
C THR A 330 13.88 2.93 -7.56
N LYS A 331 14.08 1.61 -7.46
CA LYS A 331 13.97 0.69 -8.61
C LYS A 331 12.54 0.62 -9.15
N GLY A 332 11.54 0.54 -8.27
CA GLY A 332 10.12 0.56 -8.63
C GLY A 332 9.71 1.86 -9.33
N GLU A 333 10.10 3.02 -8.79
CA GLU A 333 9.88 4.33 -9.42
C GLU A 333 10.53 4.41 -10.80
N ARG A 334 11.76 3.90 -10.95
CA ARG A 334 12.44 3.86 -12.25
C ARG A 334 11.69 2.97 -13.24
N LEU A 335 11.19 1.81 -12.82
CA LEU A 335 10.36 0.93 -13.64
C LEU A 335 9.06 1.61 -14.07
N LEU A 336 8.37 2.30 -13.17
CA LEU A 336 7.15 3.04 -13.49
C LEU A 336 7.42 4.17 -14.49
N ARG A 337 8.48 4.96 -14.29
CA ARG A 337 8.88 6.01 -15.24
C ARG A 337 9.22 5.44 -16.61
N LEU A 338 9.93 4.31 -16.67
CA LEU A 338 10.21 3.62 -17.93
C LEU A 338 8.93 3.12 -18.59
N ALA A 339 8.01 2.52 -17.83
CA ALA A 339 6.72 2.06 -18.33
C ALA A 339 5.87 3.22 -18.88
N GLU A 340 5.84 4.38 -18.21
CA GLU A 340 5.16 5.59 -18.69
C GLU A 340 5.79 6.12 -19.98
N MET A 341 7.12 6.15 -20.09
CA MET A 341 7.81 6.56 -21.32
C MET A 341 7.52 5.60 -22.47
N CYS A 342 7.58 4.29 -22.23
CA CYS A 342 7.21 3.28 -23.24
C CYS A 342 5.74 3.41 -23.64
N ARG A 343 4.82 3.64 -22.69
CA ARG A 343 3.39 3.81 -22.95
C ARG A 343 3.07 5.00 -23.86
N LYS A 344 3.92 6.03 -23.93
CA LYS A 344 3.74 7.12 -24.90
C LYS A 344 3.89 6.66 -26.36
N LEU A 345 4.72 5.65 -26.60
CA LEU A 345 5.02 5.12 -27.94
C LEU A 345 4.03 4.03 -28.39
N GLU A 346 3.17 3.55 -27.50
CA GLU A 346 2.15 2.55 -27.80
C GLU A 346 0.95 3.16 -28.53
N THR A 347 0.39 2.37 -29.44
CA THR A 347 -0.82 2.73 -30.20
C THR A 347 -2.06 2.81 -29.30
N GLU A 348 -3.11 3.50 -29.73
CA GLU A 348 -4.36 3.58 -28.95
C GLU A 348 -5.00 2.20 -28.73
N HIS A 349 -4.91 1.31 -29.72
CA HIS A 349 -5.38 -0.07 -29.60
C HIS A 349 -4.64 -0.84 -28.50
N GLU A 350 -3.31 -0.69 -28.41
CA GLU A 350 -2.49 -1.33 -27.37
C GLU A 350 -2.67 -0.73 -25.98
N LYS A 351 -3.12 0.53 -25.90
CA LYS A 351 -3.45 1.20 -24.63
C LYS A 351 -4.79 0.73 -24.07
N VAL A 352 -5.75 0.41 -24.94
CA VAL A 352 -7.11 -0.04 -24.58
C VAL A 352 -7.16 -1.54 -24.35
N LEU A 353 -6.47 -2.33 -25.19
CA LEU A 353 -6.33 -3.79 -25.05
C LEU A 353 -4.84 -4.18 -25.01
N PRO A 354 -4.16 -4.04 -23.85
CA PRO A 354 -2.74 -4.37 -23.72
C PRO A 354 -2.45 -5.88 -23.74
N PHE A 355 -3.48 -6.71 -23.48
CA PHE A 355 -3.38 -8.16 -23.39
C PHE A 355 -4.31 -8.77 -24.42
N TYR A 356 -3.75 -9.55 -25.33
CA TYR A 356 -4.48 -10.18 -26.42
C TYR A 356 -4.95 -11.56 -25.99
N THR A 357 -6.10 -12.00 -26.49
CA THR A 357 -6.51 -13.40 -26.40
C THR A 357 -5.51 -14.25 -27.16
N SER A 358 -5.04 -15.31 -26.51
CA SER A 358 -4.20 -16.36 -27.08
C SER A 358 -4.75 -16.76 -28.45
N SER A 359 -3.87 -16.79 -29.46
CA SER A 359 -4.23 -17.27 -30.79
C SER A 359 -4.35 -18.81 -30.85
N LEU A 360 -4.11 -19.46 -29.72
CA LEU A 360 -4.17 -20.90 -29.53
C LEU A 360 -5.62 -21.34 -29.41
N THR A 361 -5.94 -22.48 -30.01
CA THR A 361 -7.22 -23.15 -29.82
C THR A 361 -7.35 -23.67 -28.39
N ALA A 362 -8.58 -23.89 -27.91
CA ALA A 362 -8.83 -24.37 -26.55
C ALA A 362 -8.14 -25.72 -26.25
N GLU A 363 -7.90 -26.54 -27.29
CA GLU A 363 -7.15 -27.79 -27.20
C GLU A 363 -5.65 -27.53 -27.02
N GLU A 364 -5.06 -26.60 -27.77
CA GLU A 364 -3.65 -26.21 -27.65
C GLU A 364 -3.35 -25.53 -26.31
N GLU A 365 -4.25 -24.67 -25.81
CA GLU A 365 -4.13 -24.08 -24.47
C GLU A 365 -4.18 -25.13 -23.36
N SER A 366 -5.00 -26.17 -23.53
CA SER A 366 -5.09 -27.26 -22.57
C SER A 366 -3.82 -28.12 -22.55
N GLN A 367 -3.18 -28.27 -23.72
CA GLN A 367 -1.92 -28.99 -23.88
C GLN A 367 -0.74 -28.20 -23.32
N GLU A 368 -0.66 -26.88 -23.53
CA GLU A 368 0.36 -26.03 -22.92
C GLU A 368 0.23 -25.99 -21.39
N ARG A 369 -0.99 -25.90 -20.86
CA ARG A 369 -1.23 -25.98 -19.40
C ARG A 369 -0.83 -27.34 -18.81
N ALA A 370 -1.04 -28.43 -19.56
CA ALA A 370 -0.59 -29.76 -19.16
C ALA A 370 0.94 -29.88 -19.19
N ASN A 371 1.59 -29.35 -20.23
CA ASN A 371 3.05 -29.34 -20.35
C ASN A 371 3.73 -28.44 -19.30
N ALA A 372 3.10 -27.32 -18.90
CA ALA A 372 3.57 -26.46 -17.82
C ALA A 372 3.51 -27.12 -16.43
N MET A 373 2.74 -28.21 -16.29
CA MET A 373 2.64 -29.01 -15.07
C MET A 373 3.78 -30.04 -14.95
N GLU A 374 4.48 -30.35 -16.04
CA GLU A 374 5.66 -31.20 -16.03
C GLU A 374 6.89 -30.38 -15.57
N PRO A 375 7.69 -30.87 -14.61
CA PRO A 375 8.88 -30.15 -14.17
C PRO A 375 9.89 -30.07 -15.32
N PRO A 376 10.28 -28.87 -15.77
CA PRO A 376 11.12 -28.74 -16.95
C PRO A 376 12.54 -29.26 -16.68
N SER A 377 13.06 -30.02 -17.64
CA SER A 377 14.39 -30.64 -17.61
C SER A 377 15.55 -29.66 -17.81
N GLU A 378 15.29 -28.46 -18.33
CA GLU A 378 16.30 -27.47 -18.72
C GLU A 378 16.37 -26.30 -17.73
N GLU A 379 17.59 -25.84 -17.40
CA GLU A 379 17.83 -24.73 -16.45
C GLU A 379 17.14 -23.42 -16.87
N LEU A 380 17.04 -23.16 -18.18
CA LEU A 380 16.36 -21.98 -18.71
C LEU A 380 14.85 -22.03 -18.43
N ALA A 381 14.23 -23.21 -18.61
CA ALA A 381 12.80 -23.40 -18.40
C ALA A 381 12.45 -23.36 -16.91
N GLN A 382 13.36 -23.80 -16.02
CA GLN A 382 13.22 -23.59 -14.57
C GLN A 382 13.29 -22.11 -14.18
N ALA A 383 14.20 -21.34 -14.77
CA ALA A 383 14.24 -19.89 -14.54
C ALA A 383 13.01 -19.17 -15.12
N MET A 384 12.44 -19.65 -16.23
CA MET A 384 11.22 -19.07 -16.81
C MET A 384 9.96 -19.32 -15.97
N LEU A 385 9.90 -20.41 -15.20
CA LEU A 385 8.83 -20.65 -14.21
C LEU A 385 8.79 -19.56 -13.13
N ASP A 386 9.96 -19.12 -12.66
CA ASP A 386 10.07 -18.02 -11.68
C ASP A 386 9.54 -16.67 -12.23
N TYR A 387 9.50 -16.52 -13.55
CA TYR A 387 8.97 -15.35 -14.26
C TYR A 387 7.63 -15.58 -14.94
N SER A 388 6.91 -16.64 -14.58
CA SER A 388 5.55 -16.93 -15.07
C SER A 388 4.58 -15.74 -14.91
N VAL A 389 4.76 -14.93 -13.86
CA VAL A 389 3.98 -13.70 -13.62
C VAL A 389 4.19 -12.63 -14.71
N LEU A 390 5.28 -12.69 -15.48
CA LEU A 390 5.60 -11.79 -16.59
C LEU A 390 5.14 -12.31 -17.96
N GLU A 391 4.42 -13.42 -18.04
CA GLU A 391 3.97 -14.00 -19.31
C GLU A 391 3.24 -12.98 -20.20
N ARG A 392 2.33 -12.20 -19.62
CA ARG A 392 1.60 -11.14 -20.32
C ARG A 392 2.49 -9.99 -20.82
N PHE A 393 3.59 -9.70 -20.11
CA PHE A 393 4.58 -8.72 -20.57
C PHE A 393 5.30 -9.25 -21.82
N TRP A 394 5.69 -10.53 -21.81
CA TRP A 394 6.36 -11.17 -22.94
C TRP A 394 5.45 -11.32 -24.17
N GLN A 395 4.18 -11.66 -23.99
CA GLN A 395 3.20 -11.68 -25.07
C GLN A 395 3.12 -10.30 -25.77
N ARG A 396 3.04 -9.24 -24.97
CA ARG A 396 3.00 -7.86 -25.47
C ARG A 396 4.29 -7.46 -26.18
N TYR A 397 5.45 -7.81 -25.61
CA TYR A 397 6.76 -7.57 -26.21
C TYR A 397 6.89 -8.28 -27.56
N ASN A 398 6.50 -9.56 -27.63
CA ASN A 398 6.61 -10.37 -28.83
C ASN A 398 5.69 -9.86 -29.96
N LYS A 399 4.49 -9.36 -29.63
CA LYS A 399 3.63 -8.72 -30.63
C LYS A 399 4.30 -7.51 -31.26
N VAL A 400 4.78 -6.57 -30.45
CA VAL A 400 5.46 -5.36 -30.95
C VAL A 400 6.72 -5.73 -31.74
N LEU A 401 7.42 -6.79 -31.34
CA LEU A 401 8.55 -7.32 -32.08
C LEU A 401 8.13 -7.84 -33.48
N LEU A 402 7.03 -8.59 -33.57
CA LEU A 402 6.49 -9.06 -34.85
C LEU A 402 6.05 -7.89 -35.74
N GLU A 403 5.33 -6.92 -35.18
CA GLU A 403 4.91 -5.72 -35.91
C GLU A 403 6.12 -4.93 -36.43
N ARG A 404 7.17 -4.76 -35.61
CA ARG A 404 8.42 -4.14 -36.05
C ARG A 404 9.06 -4.90 -37.21
N LEU A 405 9.11 -6.23 -37.15
CA LEU A 405 9.67 -7.05 -38.23
C LEU A 405 8.85 -6.94 -39.53
N CYS A 406 7.52 -6.92 -39.43
CA CYS A 406 6.64 -6.68 -40.59
C CYS A 406 6.91 -5.30 -41.22
N LEU A 407 6.98 -4.24 -40.40
CA LEU A 407 7.27 -2.88 -40.86
C LEU A 407 8.67 -2.77 -41.50
N GLU A 408 9.67 -3.46 -40.95
CA GLU A 408 11.00 -3.54 -41.55
C GLU A 408 10.98 -4.20 -42.93
N GLN A 409 10.19 -5.27 -43.09
CA GLN A 409 10.01 -5.97 -44.36
C GLN A 409 9.30 -5.09 -45.40
N GLU A 410 8.21 -4.42 -45.03
CA GLU A 410 7.47 -3.49 -45.89
C GLU A 410 8.34 -2.30 -46.30
N ARG A 411 9.08 -1.70 -45.36
CA ARG A 411 10.06 -0.66 -45.67
C ARG A 411 11.10 -1.17 -46.67
N GLY A 412 11.56 -2.41 -46.51
CA GLY A 412 12.46 -3.07 -47.46
C GLY A 412 11.85 -3.23 -48.86
N ALA A 413 10.56 -3.59 -48.97
CA ALA A 413 9.86 -3.68 -50.24
C ALA A 413 9.71 -2.30 -50.90
N LEU A 414 9.18 -1.31 -50.17
CA LEU A 414 8.98 0.06 -50.64
C LEU A 414 10.28 0.73 -51.06
N THR A 415 11.39 0.47 -50.37
CA THR A 415 12.70 1.01 -50.76
C THR A 415 13.20 0.40 -52.06
N ARG A 416 13.00 -0.90 -52.31
CA ARG A 416 13.30 -1.53 -53.59
C ARG A 416 12.43 -0.99 -54.72
N GLU A 417 11.13 -0.83 -54.48
CA GLU A 417 10.21 -0.22 -55.45
C GLU A 417 10.61 1.23 -55.75
N ASN A 418 10.94 2.03 -54.73
CA ASN A 418 11.39 3.40 -54.93
C ASN A 418 12.70 3.45 -55.74
N GLN A 419 13.65 2.54 -55.48
CA GLN A 419 14.86 2.41 -56.29
C GLN A 419 14.53 2.06 -57.74
N GLN A 420 13.63 1.11 -57.98
CA GLN A 420 13.18 0.75 -59.34
C GLN A 420 12.51 1.92 -60.05
N LEU A 421 11.61 2.65 -59.37
CA LEU A 421 10.96 3.84 -59.91
C LEU A 421 11.97 4.94 -60.23
N ARG A 422 12.99 5.16 -59.38
CA ARG A 422 14.08 6.11 -59.66
C ARG A 422 14.89 5.68 -60.89
N VAL A 423 15.16 4.38 -61.05
CA VAL A 423 15.85 3.85 -62.24
C VAL A 423 15.00 4.04 -63.49
N LEU A 424 13.70 3.73 -63.44
CA LEU A 424 12.77 3.94 -64.55
C LEU A 424 12.62 5.42 -64.91
N LEU A 425 12.55 6.30 -63.90
CA LEU A 425 12.50 7.75 -64.10
C LEU A 425 13.80 8.25 -64.74
N ARG A 426 14.96 7.75 -64.29
CA ARG A 426 16.26 8.05 -64.92
C ARG A 426 16.27 7.58 -66.37
N GLN A 427 15.85 6.35 -66.66
CA GLN A 427 15.73 5.83 -68.03
C GLN A 427 14.78 6.66 -68.90
N TYR A 428 13.66 7.15 -68.35
CA TYR A 428 12.72 8.01 -69.07
C TYR A 428 13.31 9.39 -69.37
N LEU A 429 13.99 10.01 -68.40
CA LEU A 429 14.70 11.28 -68.58
C LEU A 429 15.87 11.12 -69.57
N ASP A 430 16.58 10.00 -69.51
CA ASP A 430 17.62 9.63 -70.47
C ASP A 430 17.04 9.31 -71.86
N GLY A 431 15.78 8.88 -71.96
CA GLY A 431 15.09 8.72 -73.24
C GLY A 431 14.69 10.04 -73.91
N ILE A 432 14.52 11.12 -73.13
CA ILE A 432 14.02 12.42 -73.60
C ILE A 432 15.16 13.44 -73.74
N SER A 433 16.17 13.38 -72.88
CA SER A 433 17.34 14.26 -72.92
C SER A 433 18.48 13.63 -73.71
N VAL A 434 19.28 14.45 -74.40
CA VAL A 434 20.49 13.98 -75.10
C VAL A 434 21.70 14.40 -74.27
N SER A 435 22.27 13.45 -73.54
CA SER A 435 23.45 13.64 -72.68
C SER A 435 24.57 12.66 -73.06
N ASP A 436 25.82 13.01 -72.75
CA ASP A 436 27.02 12.27 -73.19
C ASP A 436 27.12 10.84 -72.60
N GLU A 437 26.48 10.60 -71.45
CA GLU A 437 26.36 9.26 -70.85
C GLU A 437 25.48 8.33 -71.69
N ILE A 438 24.40 8.88 -72.28
CA ILE A 438 23.46 8.12 -73.09
C ILE A 438 24.18 7.64 -74.34
N LEU A 439 24.80 8.55 -75.11
CA LEU A 439 25.49 8.23 -76.38
C LEU A 439 26.57 7.12 -76.29
N ARG A 440 27.08 6.80 -75.09
CA ARG A 440 28.03 5.69 -74.85
C ARG A 440 27.37 4.31 -74.69
N HIS A 441 26.09 4.25 -74.36
CA HIS A 441 25.31 3.02 -74.19
C HIS A 441 24.51 2.69 -75.47
N ARG A 442 23.93 1.48 -75.58
CA ARG A 442 23.07 1.11 -76.73
C ARG A 442 21.74 1.88 -76.64
N ASN A 443 21.51 2.84 -77.54
CA ASN A 443 20.27 3.64 -77.55
C ASN A 443 19.66 3.73 -78.95
N PRO A 444 18.35 3.98 -79.05
CA PRO A 444 17.66 4.15 -80.34
C PRO A 444 18.10 5.38 -81.14
N LEU A 445 18.81 6.34 -80.53
CA LEU A 445 19.28 7.57 -81.18
C LEU A 445 20.50 7.36 -82.11
N LEU A 446 21.28 6.30 -81.92
CA LEU A 446 22.47 5.96 -82.71
C LEU A 446 22.47 4.45 -83.01
N MET A 447 21.74 4.05 -84.06
CA MET A 447 21.71 2.67 -84.52
C MET A 447 22.92 2.35 -85.40
N VAL A 448 23.98 1.81 -84.79
CA VAL A 448 25.13 1.26 -85.53
C VAL A 448 24.83 -0.19 -85.94
N SER A 449 24.24 -0.35 -87.12
CA SER A 449 24.18 -1.56 -87.98
C SER A 449 24.28 -2.97 -87.34
N ARG A 450 23.14 -3.56 -86.97
CA ARG A 450 22.56 -4.84 -87.50
C ARG A 450 21.39 -5.29 -86.60
N PRO A 451 20.23 -5.70 -87.16
CA PRO A 451 19.11 -6.20 -86.38
C PRO A 451 19.33 -7.67 -86.03
N THR A 452 19.37 -8.00 -84.74
CA THR A 452 18.96 -9.34 -84.28
C THR A 452 17.51 -9.24 -83.84
N LEU A 453 16.63 -9.91 -84.57
CA LEU A 453 15.26 -10.20 -84.18
C LEU A 453 15.26 -10.85 -82.79
N ALA A 454 15.02 -10.05 -81.75
CA ALA A 454 14.51 -10.56 -80.49
C ALA A 454 12.99 -10.57 -80.63
N VAL A 455 12.45 -11.78 -80.74
CA VAL A 455 11.02 -12.09 -80.74
C VAL A 455 10.33 -11.36 -79.58
N GLN A 456 9.34 -10.54 -79.90
CA GLN A 456 8.31 -10.15 -78.93
C GLN A 456 7.55 -11.41 -78.51
N PRO A 457 7.40 -11.73 -77.21
CA PRO A 457 6.42 -12.72 -76.82
C PRO A 457 5.04 -12.07 -76.99
N THR A 458 4.43 -12.36 -78.13
CA THR A 458 3.00 -12.16 -78.37
C THR A 458 2.23 -12.89 -77.28
N ALA A 459 1.37 -12.16 -76.59
CA ALA A 459 0.29 -12.74 -75.83
C ALA A 459 -0.62 -13.52 -76.79
N ASP A 460 -0.50 -14.84 -76.78
CA ASP A 460 -1.59 -15.71 -77.20
C ASP A 460 -1.58 -17.03 -76.39
N ALA A 461 -2.59 -17.13 -75.53
CA ALA A 461 -3.35 -18.33 -75.23
C ALA A 461 -2.62 -19.69 -75.24
N GLN A 462 -1.72 -19.91 -74.28
CA GLN A 462 -1.63 -21.24 -73.67
C GLN A 462 -2.34 -21.20 -72.32
N ARG A 463 -3.57 -21.73 -72.34
CA ARG A 463 -4.27 -22.20 -71.15
C ARG A 463 -3.30 -23.08 -70.35
N LYS A 464 -2.67 -22.51 -69.32
CA LYS A 464 -2.17 -23.31 -68.20
C LYS A 464 -3.41 -23.95 -67.60
N ARG A 465 -3.63 -25.23 -67.89
CA ARG A 465 -4.47 -26.08 -67.05
C ARG A 465 -3.81 -26.06 -65.68
N HIS A 466 -4.31 -25.19 -64.80
CA HIS A 466 -4.11 -25.37 -63.38
C HIS A 466 -4.77 -26.72 -63.05
N THR A 467 -3.96 -27.71 -62.67
CA THR A 467 -4.47 -28.80 -61.83
C THR A 467 -4.86 -28.13 -60.52
N VAL A 468 -6.13 -27.76 -60.43
CA VAL A 468 -6.78 -27.44 -59.17
C VAL A 468 -6.84 -28.76 -58.42
N ILE A 469 -5.95 -28.92 -57.44
CA ILE A 469 -6.19 -29.88 -56.36
C ILE A 469 -7.12 -29.12 -55.42
N GLU A 470 -8.40 -29.45 -55.48
CA GLU A 470 -9.36 -29.04 -54.47
C GLU A 470 -8.86 -29.52 -53.11
N ALA A 471 -8.91 -28.63 -52.12
CA ALA A 471 -8.64 -28.91 -50.72
C ALA A 471 -9.77 -29.78 -50.11
N ALA A 472 -9.96 -30.98 -50.64
CA ALA A 472 -10.89 -31.99 -50.13
C ALA A 472 -10.25 -33.38 -49.93
N HIS A 473 -8.94 -33.54 -50.18
CA HIS A 473 -8.24 -34.83 -50.01
C HIS A 473 -6.89 -34.73 -49.25
N ILE A 474 -6.84 -33.92 -48.19
CA ILE A 474 -5.82 -34.07 -47.12
C ILE A 474 -6.53 -34.49 -45.83
N VAL A 475 -7.32 -35.55 -45.92
CA VAL A 475 -7.67 -36.41 -44.79
C VAL A 475 -7.59 -37.82 -45.32
N GLN A 476 -6.42 -38.44 -45.16
CA GLN A 476 -6.14 -39.88 -45.15
C GLN A 476 -4.66 -40.09 -45.49
N ARG A 477 -3.79 -39.85 -44.50
CA ARG A 477 -2.54 -40.59 -44.23
C ARG A 477 -1.73 -39.89 -43.14
N THR A 478 -2.22 -40.02 -41.92
CA THR A 478 -1.43 -40.07 -40.68
C THR A 478 -2.20 -40.98 -39.73
N LEU A 479 -1.94 -42.28 -39.83
CA LEU A 479 -1.87 -43.17 -38.67
C LEU A 479 -0.39 -43.39 -38.39
#